data_AF-A0A843U893-F1
#
_entry.id   AF-A0A843U893-F1
#
_cell.length_a   1.000
_cell.length_b   1.000
_cell.length_c   1.000
_cell.angle_alpha   90.00
_cell.angle_beta   90.00
_cell.angle_gamma   90.00
#
_symmetry.space_group_name_H-M   'P 1'
#
loop_
_entity.id
_entity.type
_entity.pdbx_description
1 polymer ?
#
loop_
_entity_poly.entity_id
_entity_poly.type
_entity_poly.pdbx_seq_one_letter_code
_entity_poly.pdbx_strand_id
1 'polypeptide(L)'
;MRSSGAPHRRWTLPVIGEEVGSDEGEPSWSMEDGSGSELELERPMEIRRLCGWSPSPTSAELTRNSPNELVSTLLIAIRCIISSHVSALWHWEERESERGCRSYRVAYRWGGGMATARRLGREIKMSSIIEDWISRANAKQRRGRAGRVKPGMCFCLYTHHRFEKVMRSFQVPEMLRVPLTELCLQIKSLALGGIKSFLLKAIEPPREDAISSAISTLYEVGAIESDEIMTPLGYHLAKLPVDVPIGKMLLYGAIFGCLSPILSIASCLSYKSPFVYPKDEKENVERAKLMLLTGKVGGTDGDEGGKQSDHLLVALAYSRWAKILHEEGTKAANHLCRSFFLSSSVMYTIRDMRIQFGDLLADIGLVNLPTRVSIFVEQRDRKMKDKLDRWFADASQPFNMYSHHSSIVKAIVCAGLYPNVAATEEGIAGPAQGSTRSSSSGIAIKEQPLWFDGRREVHIHPSSVNSSVKEFRHPFLVFLEKSV
;
A
#
# COMPACT_ATOMS: atom_id res chain seq x y z
N MET A 1 30.68 47.03 39.46
CA MET A 1 31.63 46.97 38.32
C MET A 1 30.97 46.24 37.18
N ARG A 2 31.02 46.83 35.98
CA ARG A 2 30.23 46.50 34.78
C ARG A 2 30.61 45.11 34.24
N SER A 3 29.63 44.24 34.02
CA SER A 3 29.78 43.07 33.14
C SER A 3 29.06 43.36 31.83
N SER A 4 29.86 43.53 30.77
CA SER A 4 29.48 43.77 29.38
C SER A 4 28.58 42.65 28.83
N GLY A 5 27.40 43.04 28.33
CA GLY A 5 26.52 42.18 27.57
C GLY A 5 27.08 41.91 26.16
N ALA A 6 27.17 40.63 25.80
CA ALA A 6 27.43 40.19 24.43
C ALA A 6 26.13 40.27 23.61
N PRO A 7 26.17 40.73 22.34
CA PRO A 7 24.96 40.89 21.54
C PRO A 7 24.42 39.54 21.05
N HIS A 8 23.12 39.34 21.23
CA HIS A 8 22.32 38.29 20.61
C HIS A 8 22.50 38.31 19.09
N ARG A 9 23.16 37.29 18.52
CA ARG A 9 23.14 37.03 17.07
C ARG A 9 21.75 36.50 16.69
N ARG A 10 20.91 37.40 16.18
CA ARG A 10 19.66 37.07 15.51
C ARG A 10 20.00 36.40 14.18
N TRP A 11 19.80 35.09 14.08
CA TRP A 11 19.86 34.37 12.81
C TRP A 11 18.63 34.74 11.98
N THR A 12 18.74 35.74 11.12
CA THR A 12 17.77 36.00 10.07
C THR A 12 18.04 35.00 8.93
N LEU A 13 17.22 33.95 8.84
CA LEU A 13 17.12 33.17 7.61
C LEU A 13 16.60 34.11 6.51
N PRO A 14 17.29 34.24 5.36
CA PRO A 14 16.74 35.00 4.24
C PRO A 14 15.51 34.25 3.72
N VAL A 15 14.33 34.84 3.93
CA VAL A 15 13.09 34.40 3.31
C VAL A 15 13.16 34.86 1.85
N ILE A 16 13.42 33.92 0.94
CA ILE A 16 13.39 34.20 -0.49
C ILE A 16 11.92 34.18 -0.92
N GLY A 17 11.32 35.36 -1.00
CA GLY A 17 10.09 35.58 -1.75
C GLY A 17 10.45 36.05 -3.15
N GLU A 18 10.26 35.22 -4.16
CA GLU A 18 10.25 35.70 -5.54
C GLU A 18 8.82 36.07 -5.93
N GLU A 19 8.60 37.32 -6.35
CA GLU A 19 7.36 37.73 -6.99
C GLU A 19 7.21 37.01 -8.34
N VAL A 20 5.98 36.60 -8.65
CA VAL A 20 5.63 36.07 -9.97
C VAL A 20 5.12 37.25 -10.80
N GLY A 21 6.03 37.90 -11.53
CA GLY A 21 5.71 38.92 -12.52
C GLY A 21 5.28 38.28 -13.85
N SER A 22 4.27 38.89 -14.48
CA SER A 22 3.86 38.63 -15.85
C SER A 22 4.76 39.43 -16.79
N ASP A 23 5.90 38.88 -17.20
CA ASP A 23 6.69 39.45 -18.29
C ASP A 23 7.53 38.35 -18.93
N GLU A 24 7.12 37.91 -20.12
CA GLU A 24 8.01 37.58 -21.25
C GLU A 24 7.21 37.65 -22.57
N GLY A 25 7.49 38.69 -23.35
CA GLY A 25 7.49 38.75 -24.83
C GLY A 25 6.25 38.33 -25.62
N GLU A 26 5.39 39.29 -25.98
CA GLU A 26 4.47 39.16 -27.12
C GLU A 26 5.17 39.50 -28.45
N PRO A 27 5.11 38.64 -29.49
CA PRO A 27 5.22 39.07 -30.87
C PRO A 27 3.86 39.59 -31.35
N SER A 28 3.87 40.77 -31.95
CA SER A 28 2.74 41.48 -32.52
C SER A 28 1.96 40.64 -33.55
N TRP A 29 0.64 40.56 -33.39
CA TRP A 29 -0.30 40.29 -34.47
C TRP A 29 -1.41 41.33 -34.43
N SER A 30 -1.50 42.12 -35.50
CA SER A 30 -2.54 43.12 -35.74
C SER A 30 -3.92 42.48 -35.91
N MET A 31 -4.91 42.97 -35.15
CA MET A 31 -6.33 42.70 -35.37
C MET A 31 -6.86 43.58 -36.51
N GLU A 32 -7.49 42.97 -37.51
CA GLU A 32 -8.49 43.63 -38.35
C GLU A 32 -9.87 43.43 -37.71
N ASP A 33 -10.65 44.50 -37.68
CA ASP A 33 -11.98 44.59 -37.09
C ASP A 33 -13.02 43.75 -37.86
N GLY A 34 -13.89 43.06 -37.10
CA GLY A 34 -15.01 42.29 -37.63
C GLY A 34 -16.15 42.15 -36.62
N SER A 35 -17.02 43.16 -36.60
CA SER A 35 -18.44 43.16 -36.21
C SER A 35 -19.02 42.03 -35.33
N GLY A 36 -19.46 42.42 -34.13
CA GLY A 36 -20.71 42.06 -33.45
C GLY A 36 -21.41 40.72 -33.72
N SER A 37 -21.54 39.91 -32.67
CA SER A 37 -22.86 39.57 -32.11
C SER A 37 -22.72 39.04 -30.69
N GLU A 38 -23.42 39.71 -29.79
CA GLU A 38 -23.69 39.32 -28.42
C GLU A 38 -24.76 38.22 -28.48
N LEU A 39 -24.49 37.03 -27.94
CA LEU A 39 -25.48 35.95 -27.80
C LEU A 39 -25.43 35.38 -26.39
N GLU A 40 -26.59 35.48 -25.75
CA GLU A 40 -26.91 35.13 -24.38
C GLU A 40 -26.62 33.67 -24.02
N LEU A 41 -26.34 33.48 -22.74
CA LEU A 41 -26.20 32.19 -22.06
C LEU A 41 -27.56 31.45 -22.05
N GLU A 42 -27.78 30.53 -22.99
CA GLU A 42 -28.87 29.55 -22.88
C GLU A 42 -28.41 28.19 -22.30
N ARG A 43 -29.32 27.59 -21.53
CA ARG A 43 -29.14 26.44 -20.64
C ARG A 43 -28.89 25.12 -21.38
N PRO A 44 -28.28 24.12 -20.72
CA PRO A 44 -27.93 22.83 -21.35
C PRO A 44 -29.16 21.94 -21.55
N MET A 45 -29.86 22.09 -22.68
CA MET A 45 -30.85 21.10 -23.15
C MET A 45 -30.71 20.69 -24.63
N GLU A 46 -29.72 21.19 -25.37
CA GLU A 46 -29.58 20.88 -26.81
C GLU A 46 -28.51 19.86 -27.22
N ILE A 47 -27.79 19.23 -26.27
CA ILE A 47 -26.87 18.10 -26.56
C ILE A 47 -27.66 16.75 -26.59
N ARG A 48 -28.86 16.76 -27.17
CA ARG A 48 -29.64 15.53 -27.42
C ARG A 48 -30.04 15.33 -28.87
N ARG A 49 -29.84 16.32 -29.75
CA ARG A 49 -30.19 16.22 -31.18
C ARG A 49 -29.01 15.93 -32.13
N LEU A 50 -27.77 16.06 -31.68
CA LEU A 50 -26.57 15.74 -32.49
C LEU A 50 -26.12 14.27 -32.41
N CYS A 51 -26.76 13.45 -31.56
CA CYS A 51 -26.37 12.05 -31.35
C CYS A 51 -27.43 11.03 -31.80
N GLY A 52 -28.39 11.42 -32.66
CA GLY A 52 -29.24 10.47 -33.38
C GLY A 52 -29.90 9.35 -32.54
N TRP A 53 -30.34 9.65 -31.32
CA TRP A 53 -31.07 8.69 -30.50
C TRP A 53 -32.55 8.72 -30.88
N SER A 54 -33.00 7.73 -31.65
CA SER A 54 -34.41 7.35 -31.71
C SER A 54 -34.79 6.56 -30.44
N PRO A 55 -36.06 6.65 -29.97
CA PRO A 55 -36.52 5.88 -28.83
C PRO A 55 -36.62 4.39 -29.16
N SER A 56 -36.26 3.57 -28.17
CA SER A 56 -36.19 2.10 -28.16
C SER A 56 -37.34 1.37 -28.89
N PRO A 57 -37.07 0.28 -29.63
CA PRO A 57 -38.10 -0.56 -30.23
C PRO A 57 -38.84 -1.38 -29.17
N THR A 58 -40.14 -1.57 -29.37
CA THR A 58 -41.00 -2.46 -28.59
C THR A 58 -40.69 -3.93 -28.89
N SER A 59 -41.02 -4.82 -27.95
CA SER A 59 -40.69 -6.26 -27.83
C SER A 59 -40.95 -7.21 -29.03
N ALA A 60 -41.20 -6.73 -30.25
CA ALA A 60 -41.56 -7.57 -31.40
C ALA A 60 -40.52 -7.66 -32.52
N GLU A 61 -39.37 -6.96 -32.46
CA GLU A 61 -38.42 -6.88 -33.59
C GLU A 61 -37.05 -7.55 -33.37
N LEU A 62 -36.94 -8.47 -32.41
CA LEU A 62 -35.72 -9.25 -32.13
C LEU A 62 -35.75 -10.64 -32.79
N THR A 63 -36.06 -10.72 -34.08
CA THR A 63 -35.83 -11.96 -34.86
C THR A 63 -35.33 -11.65 -36.26
N ARG A 64 -34.09 -11.18 -36.36
CA ARG A 64 -33.18 -11.31 -37.52
C ARG A 64 -32.00 -10.40 -37.27
N ASN A 65 -30.91 -10.94 -36.73
CA ASN A 65 -29.55 -10.49 -37.01
C ASN A 65 -28.56 -11.55 -36.55
N SER A 66 -27.53 -11.78 -37.36
CA SER A 66 -26.59 -12.90 -37.24
C SER A 66 -25.71 -12.80 -35.97
N PRO A 67 -25.28 -13.93 -35.40
CA PRO A 67 -24.56 -13.97 -34.12
C PRO A 67 -23.18 -13.28 -34.11
N ASN A 68 -22.66 -12.82 -35.25
CA ASN A 68 -21.33 -12.20 -35.33
C ASN A 68 -21.31 -10.68 -35.12
N GLU A 69 -22.43 -9.95 -35.31
CA GLU A 69 -22.44 -8.50 -35.07
C GLU A 69 -22.68 -8.10 -33.61
N LEU A 70 -23.42 -8.92 -32.85
CA LEU A 70 -23.67 -8.68 -31.43
C LEU A 70 -22.40 -8.87 -30.58
N VAL A 71 -21.51 -9.79 -30.97
CA VAL A 71 -20.25 -10.05 -30.24
C VAL A 71 -19.26 -8.90 -30.40
N SER A 72 -19.20 -8.28 -31.59
CA SER A 72 -18.27 -7.16 -31.84
C SER A 72 -18.69 -5.88 -31.12
N THR A 73 -20.00 -5.57 -31.09
CA THR A 73 -20.53 -4.40 -30.38
C THR A 73 -20.47 -4.58 -28.85
N LEU A 74 -20.66 -5.81 -28.34
CA LEU A 74 -20.51 -6.12 -26.93
C LEU A 74 -19.04 -6.05 -26.48
N LEU A 75 -18.09 -6.50 -27.32
CA LEU A 75 -16.65 -6.40 -27.04
C LEU A 75 -16.13 -4.95 -27.07
N ILE A 76 -16.67 -4.10 -27.94
CA ILE A 76 -16.35 -2.66 -27.98
C ILE A 76 -16.93 -1.95 -26.75
N ALA A 77 -18.16 -2.27 -26.36
CA ALA A 77 -18.79 -1.73 -25.14
C ALA A 77 -18.04 -2.17 -23.87
N ILE A 78 -17.62 -3.44 -23.78
CA ILE A 78 -16.82 -3.96 -22.66
C ILE A 78 -15.41 -3.33 -22.65
N ARG A 79 -14.77 -3.12 -23.82
CA ARG A 79 -13.50 -2.37 -23.91
C ARG A 79 -13.65 -0.91 -23.46
N CYS A 80 -14.73 -0.23 -23.80
CA CYS A 80 -14.98 1.15 -23.37
C CYS A 80 -15.30 1.23 -21.86
N ILE A 81 -16.09 0.30 -21.32
CA ILE A 81 -16.43 0.29 -19.89
C ILE A 81 -15.21 -0.03 -19.02
N ILE A 82 -14.36 -0.97 -19.45
CA ILE A 82 -13.10 -1.30 -18.75
C ILE A 82 -12.08 -0.17 -18.91
N SER A 83 -11.97 0.46 -20.09
CA SER A 83 -11.06 1.59 -20.30
C SER A 83 -11.46 2.85 -19.53
N SER A 84 -12.75 3.09 -19.31
CA SER A 84 -13.25 4.28 -18.60
C SER A 84 -13.27 4.11 -17.08
N HIS A 85 -13.51 2.91 -16.53
CA HIS A 85 -13.52 2.70 -15.08
C HIS A 85 -12.14 2.39 -14.48
N VAL A 86 -11.26 1.66 -15.19
CA VAL A 86 -9.96 1.27 -14.64
C VAL A 86 -8.94 2.41 -14.67
N SER A 87 -9.04 3.35 -15.62
CA SER A 87 -8.18 4.55 -15.63
C SER A 87 -8.70 5.71 -14.75
N ALA A 88 -9.99 5.70 -14.40
CA ALA A 88 -10.61 6.76 -13.60
C ALA A 88 -10.46 6.55 -12.09
N LEU A 89 -10.44 5.32 -11.58
CA LEU A 89 -10.32 5.05 -10.14
C LEU A 89 -8.86 4.92 -9.66
N TRP A 90 -7.98 4.28 -10.43
CA TRP A 90 -6.58 4.05 -10.04
C TRP A 90 -5.70 5.28 -10.01
N HIS A 91 -6.16 6.34 -10.66
CA HIS A 91 -5.34 7.48 -10.98
C HIS A 91 -5.85 8.74 -10.27
N TRP A 92 -6.91 8.62 -9.46
CA TRP A 92 -7.64 9.72 -8.81
C TRP A 92 -7.10 10.07 -7.42
N GLU A 93 -6.68 9.09 -6.62
CA GLU A 93 -6.39 9.30 -5.19
C GLU A 93 -5.04 10.00 -4.92
N GLU A 94 -4.06 9.88 -5.81
CA GLU A 94 -2.74 10.53 -5.68
C GLU A 94 -2.63 11.84 -6.49
N ARG A 95 -3.61 12.12 -7.38
CA ARG A 95 -3.64 13.32 -8.24
C ARG A 95 -4.34 14.54 -7.63
N GLU A 96 -5.14 14.37 -6.58
CA GLU A 96 -5.97 15.46 -6.03
C GLU A 96 -5.13 16.60 -5.41
N SER A 97 -4.05 16.31 -4.69
CA SER A 97 -3.22 17.39 -4.14
C SER A 97 -2.36 18.07 -5.22
N GLU A 98 -1.75 17.33 -6.15
CA GLU A 98 -0.76 17.86 -7.10
C GLU A 98 -1.29 18.24 -8.49
N ARG A 99 -2.53 17.84 -8.84
CA ARG A 99 -3.24 18.31 -10.05
C ARG A 99 -4.72 18.68 -9.85
N GLY A 100 -5.43 18.15 -8.84
CA GLY A 100 -6.90 18.22 -8.75
C GLY A 100 -7.54 19.32 -7.88
N CYS A 101 -6.89 19.80 -6.82
CA CYS A 101 -7.54 20.71 -5.89
C CYS A 101 -7.60 22.15 -6.45
N ARG A 102 -8.70 22.48 -7.12
CA ARG A 102 -9.05 23.83 -7.56
C ARG A 102 -9.53 24.66 -6.36
N SER A 103 -8.59 25.05 -5.50
CA SER A 103 -8.86 26.07 -4.50
C SER A 103 -8.69 27.45 -5.14
N TYR A 104 -9.82 28.09 -5.44
CA TYR A 104 -9.90 29.38 -6.15
C TYR A 104 -9.55 30.59 -5.27
N ARG A 105 -9.08 30.39 -4.02
CA ARG A 105 -8.82 31.47 -3.05
C ARG A 105 -7.58 31.20 -2.18
N VAL A 106 -6.42 30.93 -2.79
CA VAL A 106 -5.17 30.77 -2.03
C VAL A 106 -4.10 31.72 -2.57
N ALA A 107 -3.84 32.80 -1.83
CA ALA A 107 -2.78 33.78 -2.14
C ALA A 107 -1.39 33.35 -1.60
N TYR A 108 -1.35 32.36 -0.71
CA TYR A 108 -0.12 31.90 -0.06
C TYR A 108 -0.09 30.36 -0.05
N ARG A 109 0.99 29.77 -0.59
CA ARG A 109 1.18 28.32 -0.55
C ARG A 109 2.48 27.98 0.16
N TRP A 110 2.39 27.10 1.15
CA TRP A 110 3.55 26.51 1.79
C TRP A 110 3.90 25.21 1.06
N GLY A 111 5.06 25.18 0.41
CA GLY A 111 5.60 23.96 -0.19
C GLY A 111 6.66 23.38 0.73
N GLY A 112 6.34 22.29 1.43
CA GLY A 112 7.38 21.43 1.99
C GLY A 112 8.31 20.96 0.86
N GLY A 113 9.63 21.01 1.05
CA GLY A 113 10.59 20.60 0.02
C GLY A 113 10.60 19.10 -0.28
N MET A 114 9.88 18.31 0.53
CA MET A 114 9.76 16.87 0.41
C MET A 114 8.38 16.48 -0.11
N ALA A 115 8.33 15.34 -0.79
CA ALA A 115 7.12 14.67 -1.17
C ALA A 115 7.27 13.17 -0.88
N THR A 116 6.15 12.56 -0.57
CA THR A 116 6.03 11.12 -0.41
C THR A 116 6.10 10.47 -1.79
N ALA A 117 6.96 9.47 -1.96
CA ALA A 117 7.15 8.76 -3.22
C ALA A 117 7.28 7.25 -2.99
N ARG A 118 6.64 6.44 -3.84
CA ARG A 118 6.82 4.99 -3.85
C ARG A 118 8.18 4.63 -4.43
N ARG A 119 8.91 3.73 -3.78
CA ARG A 119 10.19 3.23 -4.28
C ARG A 119 10.30 1.74 -4.03
N LEU A 120 10.95 1.05 -4.95
CA LEU A 120 11.47 -0.29 -4.71
C LEU A 120 12.60 -0.17 -3.69
N GLY A 121 12.38 -0.71 -2.50
CA GLY A 121 13.49 -0.97 -1.60
C GLY A 121 14.41 -1.98 -2.28
N ARG A 122 15.74 -1.76 -2.27
CA ARG A 122 16.71 -2.76 -2.79
C ARG A 122 16.62 -4.11 -2.06
N GLU A 123 15.90 -4.11 -0.95
CA GLU A 123 15.82 -5.13 0.11
C GLU A 123 14.42 -5.74 0.27
N ILE A 124 13.39 -5.09 -0.29
CA ILE A 124 11.99 -5.49 -0.15
C ILE A 124 11.46 -5.72 -1.57
N LYS A 125 10.97 -6.92 -1.89
CA LYS A 125 10.30 -7.22 -3.18
C LYS A 125 8.93 -6.52 -3.31
N MET A 126 8.62 -5.57 -2.44
CA MET A 126 7.39 -4.77 -2.39
C MET A 126 7.72 -3.28 -2.48
N SER A 127 6.72 -2.48 -2.86
CA SER A 127 6.87 -1.03 -2.89
C SER A 127 6.79 -0.47 -1.47
N SER A 128 7.74 0.40 -1.09
CA SER A 128 7.64 1.16 0.16
C SER A 128 7.47 2.65 -0.14
N ILE A 129 6.80 3.32 0.78
CA ILE A 129 6.53 4.75 0.69
C ILE A 129 7.63 5.49 1.46
N ILE A 130 8.44 6.29 0.77
CA ILE A 130 9.54 7.05 1.38
C ILE A 130 9.35 8.56 1.16
N GLU A 131 9.86 9.37 2.09
CA GLU A 131 9.98 10.81 1.87
C GLU A 131 11.20 11.08 0.99
N ASP A 132 10.99 11.69 -0.18
CA ASP A 132 12.05 12.10 -1.10
C ASP A 132 11.93 13.59 -1.43
N TRP A 133 13.02 14.18 -1.89
CA TRP A 133 13.03 15.56 -2.35
C TRP A 133 12.26 15.70 -3.67
N ILE A 134 11.50 16.79 -3.79
CA ILE A 134 10.80 17.11 -5.04
C ILE A 134 11.79 17.45 -6.17
N SER A 135 11.34 17.30 -7.42
CA SER A 135 12.11 17.75 -8.59
C SER A 135 11.96 19.26 -8.78
N ARG A 136 12.86 19.86 -9.57
CA ARG A 136 12.74 21.27 -9.97
C ARG A 136 11.43 21.53 -10.74
N ALA A 137 11.03 20.59 -11.60
CA ALA A 137 9.74 20.67 -12.30
C ALA A 137 8.55 20.72 -11.32
N ASN A 138 8.54 19.87 -10.28
CA ASN A 138 7.48 19.88 -9.27
C ASN A 138 7.48 21.18 -8.45
N ALA A 139 8.66 21.69 -8.09
CA ALA A 139 8.80 22.99 -7.43
C ALA A 139 8.22 24.13 -8.29
N LYS A 140 8.55 24.17 -9.59
CA LYS A 140 8.00 25.15 -10.54
C LYS A 140 6.47 25.02 -10.67
N GLN A 141 5.95 23.81 -10.70
CA GLN A 141 4.51 23.55 -10.72
C GLN A 141 3.82 24.04 -9.43
N ARG A 142 4.45 23.86 -8.26
CA ARG A 142 3.97 24.37 -6.97
C ARG A 142 3.94 25.90 -6.94
N ARG A 143 4.99 26.56 -7.48
CA ARG A 143 5.05 28.02 -7.65
C ARG A 143 3.89 28.53 -8.51
N GLY A 144 3.65 27.91 -9.67
CA GLY A 144 2.57 28.30 -10.59
C GLY A 144 1.16 28.26 -10.01
N ARG A 145 0.95 27.52 -8.91
CA ARG A 145 -0.35 27.46 -8.21
C ARG A 145 -0.68 28.72 -7.41
N ALA A 146 0.32 29.50 -7.00
CA ALA A 146 0.11 30.74 -6.26
C ALA A 146 -0.34 31.89 -7.17
N GLY A 147 -0.02 31.83 -8.47
CA GLY A 147 -0.31 32.89 -9.45
C GLY A 147 -1.58 32.71 -10.28
N ARG A 148 -2.54 31.87 -9.86
CA ARG A 148 -3.70 31.50 -10.71
C ARG A 148 -4.78 32.57 -10.83
N VAL A 149 -4.91 33.44 -9.84
CA VAL A 149 -6.02 34.42 -9.75
C VAL A 149 -5.48 35.85 -9.66
N LYS A 150 -4.33 36.01 -9.01
CA LYS A 150 -3.60 37.26 -8.83
C LYS A 150 -2.12 36.93 -8.58
N PRO A 151 -1.20 37.91 -8.68
CA PRO A 151 0.17 37.71 -8.22
C PRO A 151 0.20 37.14 -6.80
N GLY A 152 0.95 36.06 -6.61
CA GLY A 152 0.98 35.30 -5.37
C GLY A 152 2.39 34.84 -5.03
N MET A 153 2.61 34.57 -3.74
CA MET A 153 3.92 34.18 -3.21
C MET A 153 3.97 32.67 -2.92
N CYS A 154 5.08 32.03 -3.28
CA CYS A 154 5.36 30.64 -2.97
C CYS A 154 6.58 30.54 -2.05
N PHE A 155 6.39 30.03 -0.83
CA PHE A 155 7.49 29.85 0.11
C PHE A 155 8.06 28.43 -0.02
N CYS A 156 9.35 28.37 -0.36
CA CYS A 156 10.09 27.15 -0.62
C CYS A 156 11.01 26.82 0.56
N LEU A 157 10.77 25.68 1.24
CA LEU A 157 11.57 25.25 2.38
C LEU A 157 12.81 24.44 1.95
N TYR A 158 13.65 25.03 1.10
CA TYR A 158 14.93 24.46 0.67
C TYR A 158 15.89 25.58 0.25
N THR A 159 17.20 25.33 0.33
CA THR A 159 18.21 26.32 -0.07
C THR A 159 18.30 26.45 -1.59
N HIS A 160 18.77 27.61 -2.07
CA HIS A 160 19.01 27.83 -3.50
C HIS A 160 19.99 26.80 -4.08
N HIS A 161 21.09 26.53 -3.35
CA HIS A 161 22.05 25.50 -3.74
C HIS A 161 21.39 24.12 -3.91
N ARG A 162 20.47 23.74 -3.00
CA ARG A 162 19.72 22.48 -3.11
C ARG A 162 18.87 22.46 -4.38
N PHE A 163 18.16 23.55 -4.67
CA PHE A 163 17.30 23.63 -5.86
C PHE A 163 18.12 23.50 -7.16
N GLU A 164 19.20 24.26 -7.30
CA GLU A 164 19.95 24.30 -8.57
C GLU A 164 20.87 23.10 -8.77
N LYS A 165 21.62 22.69 -7.74
CA LYS A 165 22.73 21.75 -7.87
C LYS A 165 22.39 20.32 -7.47
N VAL A 166 21.40 20.12 -6.60
CA VAL A 166 21.14 18.82 -5.97
C VAL A 166 19.79 18.22 -6.38
N MET A 167 18.75 19.04 -6.55
CA MET A 167 17.44 18.55 -7.01
C MET A 167 17.49 18.13 -8.47
N ARG A 168 16.83 17.01 -8.79
CA ARG A 168 16.69 16.52 -10.18
C ARG A 168 15.82 17.49 -10.99
N SER A 169 16.07 17.60 -12.29
CA SER A 169 15.23 18.41 -13.20
C SER A 169 13.79 17.89 -13.20
N PHE A 170 13.64 16.58 -13.42
CA PHE A 170 12.37 15.86 -13.47
C PHE A 170 12.37 14.69 -12.48
N GLN A 171 11.18 14.23 -12.10
CA GLN A 171 11.05 13.00 -11.32
C GLN A 171 11.29 11.79 -12.22
N VAL A 172 11.87 10.73 -11.64
CA VAL A 172 12.08 9.47 -12.35
C VAL A 172 10.71 8.79 -12.56
N PRO A 173 10.39 8.32 -13.78
CA PRO A 173 9.13 7.63 -14.05
C PRO A 173 8.89 6.46 -13.12
N GLU A 174 7.63 6.25 -12.74
CA GLU A 174 7.22 5.21 -11.80
C GLU A 174 7.65 3.81 -12.21
N MET A 175 7.51 3.50 -13.49
CA MET A 175 7.88 2.22 -14.09
C MET A 175 9.36 1.85 -13.85
N LEU A 176 10.22 2.84 -13.66
CA LEU A 176 11.66 2.63 -13.43
C LEU A 176 12.03 2.56 -11.94
N ARG A 177 11.09 2.88 -11.03
CA ARG A 177 11.35 2.99 -9.59
C ARG A 177 10.50 2.08 -8.70
N VAL A 178 9.46 1.41 -9.22
CA VAL A 178 8.54 0.53 -8.46
C VAL A 178 8.68 -0.92 -8.97
N PRO A 179 8.50 -1.96 -8.12
CA PRO A 179 8.45 -3.34 -8.58
C PRO A 179 7.37 -3.56 -9.65
N LEU A 180 7.72 -4.31 -10.70
CA LEU A 180 6.86 -4.51 -11.87
C LEU A 180 5.88 -5.68 -11.72
N THR A 181 5.89 -6.38 -10.58
CA THR A 181 5.13 -7.61 -10.34
C THR A 181 3.64 -7.44 -10.62
N GLU A 182 3.03 -6.38 -10.08
CA GLU A 182 1.61 -6.07 -10.30
C GLU A 182 1.32 -5.71 -11.76
N LEU A 183 2.16 -4.87 -12.38
CA LEU A 183 2.03 -4.49 -13.78
C LEU A 183 2.11 -5.72 -14.72
N CYS A 184 3.04 -6.63 -14.45
CA CYS A 184 3.19 -7.88 -15.21
C CYS A 184 1.93 -8.75 -15.11
N LEU A 185 1.33 -8.82 -13.92
CA LEU A 185 0.09 -9.56 -13.71
C LEU A 185 -1.10 -8.93 -14.45
N GLN A 186 -1.21 -7.60 -14.45
CA GLN A 186 -2.22 -6.87 -15.21
C GLN A 186 -2.09 -7.07 -16.73
N ILE A 187 -0.87 -7.04 -17.27
CA ILE A 187 -0.59 -7.30 -18.69
C ILE A 187 -1.15 -8.67 -19.11
N LYS A 188 -0.97 -9.68 -18.25
CA LYS A 188 -1.49 -11.03 -18.49
C LYS A 188 -3.00 -11.11 -18.34
N SER A 189 -3.58 -10.45 -17.33
CA SER A 189 -5.03 -10.41 -17.12
C SER A 189 -5.75 -9.76 -18.31
N LEU A 190 -5.13 -8.78 -18.95
CA LEU A 190 -5.65 -8.09 -20.14
C LEU A 190 -5.30 -8.79 -21.47
N ALA A 191 -4.63 -9.95 -21.43
CA ALA A 191 -4.21 -10.72 -22.60
C ALA A 191 -3.39 -9.92 -23.63
N LEU A 192 -2.46 -9.06 -23.16
CA LEU A 192 -1.66 -8.17 -24.02
C LEU A 192 -0.41 -8.83 -24.64
N GLY A 193 -0.30 -10.16 -24.55
CA GLY A 193 0.81 -10.95 -25.08
C GLY A 193 1.91 -11.24 -24.05
N GLY A 194 3.15 -11.41 -24.53
CA GLY A 194 4.32 -11.70 -23.68
C GLY A 194 4.77 -10.46 -22.90
N ILE A 195 5.03 -10.62 -21.59
CA ILE A 195 5.28 -9.50 -20.67
C ILE A 195 6.46 -8.64 -21.15
N LYS A 196 7.60 -9.29 -21.44
CA LYS A 196 8.81 -8.60 -21.91
C LYS A 196 8.57 -7.84 -23.21
N SER A 197 7.91 -8.48 -24.18
CA SER A 197 7.63 -7.89 -25.50
C SER A 197 6.73 -6.67 -25.43
N PHE A 198 5.84 -6.62 -24.44
CA PHE A 198 4.93 -5.49 -24.23
C PHE A 198 5.65 -4.33 -23.51
N LEU A 199 6.37 -4.60 -22.41
CA LEU A 199 7.04 -3.57 -21.62
C LEU A 199 8.16 -2.85 -22.39
N LEU A 200 8.83 -3.54 -23.31
CA LEU A 200 9.86 -2.93 -24.15
C LEU A 200 9.30 -1.93 -25.19
N LYS A 201 7.98 -1.86 -25.39
CA LYS A 201 7.32 -0.87 -26.26
C LYS A 201 7.00 0.45 -25.55
N ALA A 202 7.25 0.55 -24.25
CA ALA A 202 6.98 1.78 -23.49
C ALA A 202 7.90 2.93 -23.93
N ILE A 203 7.48 4.18 -23.68
CA ILE A 203 8.26 5.40 -24.00
C ILE A 203 9.65 5.36 -23.35
N GLU A 204 9.68 4.95 -22.08
CA GLU A 204 10.91 4.69 -21.33
C GLU A 204 10.81 3.26 -20.78
N PRO A 205 11.38 2.26 -21.47
CA PRO A 205 11.24 0.87 -21.08
C PRO A 205 12.00 0.57 -19.78
N PRO A 206 11.47 -0.31 -18.91
CA PRO A 206 12.19 -0.74 -17.73
C PRO A 206 13.38 -1.63 -18.09
N ARG A 207 14.32 -1.73 -17.16
CA ARG A 207 15.49 -2.60 -17.32
C ARG A 207 15.05 -4.07 -17.39
N GLU A 208 15.69 -4.86 -18.25
CA GLU A 208 15.32 -6.26 -18.47
C GLU A 208 15.52 -7.15 -17.23
N ASP A 209 16.49 -6.82 -16.37
CA ASP A 209 16.70 -7.50 -15.09
C ASP A 209 15.50 -7.33 -14.15
N ALA A 210 14.90 -6.13 -14.11
CA ALA A 210 13.69 -5.86 -13.35
C ALA A 210 12.47 -6.62 -13.89
N ILE A 211 12.32 -6.71 -15.22
CA ILE A 211 11.26 -7.50 -15.86
C ILE A 211 11.40 -8.99 -15.50
N SER A 212 12.61 -9.53 -15.68
CA SER A 212 12.88 -10.95 -15.43
C SER A 212 12.69 -11.31 -13.96
N SER A 213 13.10 -10.42 -13.05
CA SER A 213 12.88 -10.56 -11.61
C SER A 213 11.39 -10.56 -11.23
N ALA A 214 10.58 -9.70 -11.86
CA ALA A 214 9.14 -9.66 -11.64
C ALA A 214 8.44 -10.94 -12.13
N ILE A 215 8.83 -11.46 -13.31
CA ILE A 215 8.32 -12.73 -13.85
C ILE A 215 8.71 -13.89 -12.92
N SER A 216 9.98 -13.95 -12.48
CA SER A 216 10.44 -14.95 -11.50
C SER A 216 9.63 -14.91 -10.21
N THR A 217 9.34 -13.71 -9.70
CA THR A 217 8.53 -13.52 -8.49
C THR A 217 7.09 -14.02 -8.69
N LEU A 218 6.47 -13.74 -9.84
CA LEU A 218 5.13 -14.25 -10.15
C LEU A 218 5.09 -15.78 -10.24
N TYR A 219 6.16 -16.41 -10.76
CA TYR A 219 6.32 -17.85 -10.79
C TYR A 219 6.49 -18.44 -9.37
N GLU A 220 7.37 -17.84 -8.55
CA GLU A 220 7.60 -18.23 -7.14
C GLU A 220 6.32 -18.16 -6.30
N VAL A 221 5.46 -17.16 -6.56
CA VAL A 221 4.18 -17.01 -5.87
C VAL A 221 3.14 -18.02 -6.37
N GLY A 222 3.30 -18.56 -7.58
CA GLY A 222 2.33 -19.44 -8.25
C GLY A 222 1.21 -18.68 -8.97
N ALA A 223 1.43 -17.39 -9.30
CA ALA A 223 0.47 -16.58 -10.06
C ALA A 223 0.53 -16.88 -11.57
N ILE A 224 1.69 -17.32 -12.05
CA ILE A 224 1.90 -17.79 -13.42
C ILE A 224 2.65 -19.13 -13.40
N GLU A 225 2.40 -19.96 -14.41
CA GLU A 225 3.10 -21.21 -14.68
C GLU A 225 4.21 -21.02 -15.72
N SER A 226 4.87 -22.13 -16.11
CA SER A 226 5.76 -22.16 -17.27
C SER A 226 5.07 -21.54 -18.50
N ASP A 227 5.85 -20.90 -19.36
CA ASP A 227 5.37 -20.15 -20.54
C ASP A 227 4.49 -18.93 -20.23
N GLU A 228 4.58 -18.40 -19.01
CA GLU A 228 3.83 -17.21 -18.56
C GLU A 228 2.29 -17.37 -18.68
N ILE A 229 1.78 -18.59 -18.46
CA ILE A 229 0.35 -18.90 -18.43
C ILE A 229 -0.21 -18.49 -17.06
N MET A 230 -1.33 -17.75 -17.03
CA MET A 230 -1.95 -17.30 -15.79
C MET A 230 -2.66 -18.46 -15.07
N THR A 231 -2.37 -18.64 -13.78
CA THR A 231 -3.05 -19.63 -12.94
C THR A 231 -4.39 -19.08 -12.41
N PRO A 232 -5.29 -19.94 -11.89
CA PRO A 232 -6.49 -19.47 -11.19
C PRO A 232 -6.17 -18.54 -10.01
N LEU A 233 -5.08 -18.81 -9.29
CA LEU A 233 -4.58 -17.92 -8.23
C LEU A 233 -4.18 -16.55 -8.82
N GLY A 234 -3.42 -16.54 -9.92
CA GLY A 234 -3.04 -15.33 -10.63
C GLY A 234 -4.23 -14.51 -11.10
N TYR A 235 -5.29 -15.16 -11.58
CA TYR A 235 -6.53 -14.50 -11.99
C TYR A 235 -7.22 -13.75 -10.85
N HIS A 236 -7.30 -14.36 -9.66
CA HIS A 236 -7.86 -13.69 -8.48
C HIS A 236 -6.94 -12.57 -7.96
N LEU A 237 -5.63 -12.78 -7.97
CA LEU A 237 -4.65 -11.76 -7.59
C LEU A 237 -4.70 -10.55 -8.51
N ALA A 238 -4.92 -10.74 -9.82
CA ALA A 238 -5.03 -9.65 -10.79
C ALA A 238 -6.24 -8.74 -10.55
N LYS A 239 -7.27 -9.22 -9.85
CA LYS A 239 -8.45 -8.41 -9.49
C LYS A 239 -8.26 -7.59 -8.23
N LEU A 240 -7.23 -7.88 -7.43
CA LEU A 240 -6.96 -7.17 -6.19
C LEU A 240 -5.97 -6.01 -6.43
N PRO A 241 -6.32 -4.77 -6.06
CA PRO A 241 -5.46 -3.60 -6.18
C PRO A 241 -4.39 -3.52 -5.08
N VAL A 242 -3.67 -4.62 -4.83
CA VAL A 242 -2.71 -4.75 -3.73
C VAL A 242 -1.46 -5.49 -4.18
N ASP A 243 -0.37 -5.34 -3.42
CA ASP A 243 0.84 -6.13 -3.65
C ASP A 243 0.54 -7.63 -3.61
N VAL A 244 1.11 -8.38 -4.55
CA VAL A 244 0.85 -9.82 -4.76
C VAL A 244 0.97 -10.67 -3.46
N PRO A 245 2.01 -10.52 -2.62
CA PRO A 245 2.09 -11.20 -1.32
C PRO A 245 0.88 -10.95 -0.41
N ILE A 246 0.43 -9.69 -0.34
CA ILE A 246 -0.71 -9.26 0.48
C ILE A 246 -2.00 -9.84 -0.07
N GLY A 247 -2.20 -9.75 -1.39
CA GLY A 247 -3.35 -10.35 -2.07
C GLY A 247 -3.46 -11.84 -1.79
N LYS A 248 -2.34 -12.58 -1.84
CA LYS A 248 -2.31 -14.01 -1.56
C LYS A 248 -2.68 -14.32 -0.11
N MET A 249 -2.19 -13.54 0.86
CA MET A 249 -2.60 -13.68 2.26
C MET A 249 -4.10 -13.45 2.41
N LEU A 250 -4.66 -12.40 1.81
CA LEU A 250 -6.08 -12.07 1.90
C LEU A 250 -6.97 -13.18 1.33
N LEU A 251 -6.64 -13.68 0.13
CA LEU A 251 -7.37 -14.79 -0.51
C LEU A 251 -7.36 -16.04 0.38
N TYR A 252 -6.19 -16.45 0.85
CA TYR A 252 -6.08 -17.62 1.73
C TYR A 252 -6.70 -17.39 3.09
N GLY A 253 -6.60 -16.20 3.67
CA GLY A 253 -7.25 -15.84 4.94
C GLY A 253 -8.77 -16.01 4.88
N ALA A 254 -9.38 -15.60 3.77
CA ALA A 254 -10.81 -15.81 3.52
C ALA A 254 -11.15 -17.30 3.33
N ILE A 255 -10.38 -18.03 2.52
CA ILE A 255 -10.64 -19.45 2.19
C ILE A 255 -10.46 -20.37 3.41
N PHE A 256 -9.39 -20.18 4.19
CA PHE A 256 -9.05 -21.00 5.35
C PHE A 256 -9.70 -20.53 6.65
N GLY A 257 -10.62 -19.56 6.58
CA GLY A 257 -11.44 -19.17 7.71
C GLY A 257 -10.69 -18.46 8.84
N CYS A 258 -9.63 -17.72 8.56
CA CYS A 258 -8.94 -16.89 9.57
C CYS A 258 -8.69 -15.46 9.07
N LEU A 259 -9.73 -14.86 8.48
CA LEU A 259 -9.63 -13.58 7.80
C LEU A 259 -9.28 -12.43 8.76
N SER A 260 -9.88 -12.38 9.95
CA SER A 260 -9.67 -11.28 10.90
C SER A 260 -8.20 -11.04 11.26
N PRO A 261 -7.41 -12.00 11.77
CA PRO A 261 -6.00 -11.76 12.06
C PRO A 261 -5.19 -11.41 10.80
N ILE A 262 -5.52 -12.03 9.67
CA ILE A 262 -4.85 -11.78 8.38
C ILE A 262 -5.09 -10.37 7.88
N LEU A 263 -6.30 -9.81 8.02
CA LEU A 263 -6.59 -8.41 7.69
C LEU A 263 -5.70 -7.46 8.50
N SER A 264 -5.50 -7.72 9.80
CA SER A 264 -4.59 -6.89 10.63
C SER A 264 -3.14 -6.99 10.18
N ILE A 265 -2.68 -8.21 9.88
CA ILE A 265 -1.30 -8.47 9.44
C ILE A 265 -1.07 -7.78 8.09
N ALA A 266 -1.93 -8.04 7.11
CA ALA A 266 -1.89 -7.41 5.78
C ALA A 266 -1.85 -5.88 5.87
N SER A 267 -2.74 -5.26 6.66
CA SER A 267 -2.78 -3.80 6.82
C SER A 267 -1.49 -3.24 7.42
N CYS A 268 -0.88 -3.96 8.36
CA CYS A 268 0.39 -3.56 8.93
C CYS A 268 1.55 -3.66 7.94
N LEU A 269 1.58 -4.75 7.15
CA LEU A 269 2.62 -4.98 6.14
C LEU A 269 2.53 -3.99 4.97
N SER A 270 1.32 -3.55 4.61
CA SER A 270 1.10 -2.58 3.53
C SER A 270 1.31 -1.11 3.94
N TYR A 271 1.33 -0.79 5.24
CA TYR A 271 1.49 0.58 5.73
C TYR A 271 2.72 0.76 6.62
N LYS A 272 2.61 0.45 7.91
CA LYS A 272 3.72 0.44 8.87
C LYS A 272 3.31 -0.22 10.19
N SER A 273 4.31 -0.61 10.97
CA SER A 273 4.13 -1.11 12.34
C SER A 273 3.45 -0.08 13.25
N PRO A 274 2.49 -0.50 14.10
CA PRO A 274 1.86 0.39 15.08
C PRO A 274 2.76 0.69 16.28
N PHE A 275 3.83 -0.08 16.51
CA PHE A 275 4.75 0.10 17.64
C PHE A 275 5.67 1.29 17.42
N VAL A 276 5.71 2.17 18.43
CA VAL A 276 6.57 3.35 18.49
C VAL A 276 7.75 3.03 19.40
N TYR A 277 8.94 3.50 19.02
CA TYR A 277 10.16 3.34 19.80
C TYR A 277 10.66 4.72 20.24
N PRO A 278 10.23 5.23 21.41
CA PRO A 278 10.81 6.42 22.00
C PRO A 278 12.30 6.20 22.30
N LYS A 279 13.07 7.28 22.24
CA LYS A 279 14.49 7.25 22.66
C LYS A 279 14.54 6.84 24.14
N ASP A 280 15.51 5.99 24.49
CA ASP A 280 15.77 5.51 25.85
C ASP A 280 14.70 4.62 26.50
N GLU A 281 13.63 4.24 25.78
CA GLU A 281 12.55 3.38 26.31
C GLU A 281 12.48 1.99 25.66
N LYS A 282 13.54 1.55 24.98
CA LYS A 282 13.54 0.29 24.23
C LYS A 282 13.16 -0.92 25.09
N GLU A 283 13.69 -1.02 26.31
CA GLU A 283 13.39 -2.13 27.22
C GLU A 283 11.91 -2.13 27.67
N ASN A 284 11.30 -0.96 27.84
CA ASN A 284 9.89 -0.85 28.19
C ASN A 284 9.00 -1.30 27.02
N VAL A 285 9.38 -0.95 25.78
CA VAL A 285 8.69 -1.41 24.57
C VAL A 285 8.74 -2.94 24.46
N GLU A 286 9.92 -3.54 24.64
CA GLU A 286 10.07 -5.00 24.60
C GLU A 286 9.24 -5.68 25.70
N ARG A 287 9.26 -5.14 26.93
CA ARG A 287 8.41 -5.63 28.02
C ARG A 287 6.92 -5.54 27.66
N ALA A 288 6.49 -4.42 27.08
CA ALA A 288 5.11 -4.22 26.67
C ALA A 288 4.67 -5.22 25.58
N LYS A 289 5.53 -5.52 24.59
CA LYS A 289 5.26 -6.55 23.58
C LYS A 289 5.10 -7.94 24.20
N LEU A 290 5.99 -8.32 25.12
CA LEU A 290 5.90 -9.59 25.84
C LEU A 290 4.62 -9.66 26.69
N MET A 291 4.21 -8.55 27.31
CA MET A 291 2.94 -8.47 28.04
C MET A 291 1.71 -8.61 27.12
N LEU A 292 1.78 -8.13 25.87
CA LEU A 292 0.73 -8.39 24.88
C LEU A 292 0.65 -9.88 24.54
N LEU A 293 1.79 -10.51 24.25
CA LEU A 293 1.86 -11.94 23.88
C LEU A 293 1.45 -12.90 25.01
N THR A 294 1.66 -12.51 26.27
CA THR A 294 1.32 -13.32 27.44
C THR A 294 -0.09 -13.05 27.98
N GLY A 295 -0.75 -11.98 27.53
CA GLY A 295 -2.11 -11.65 27.91
C GLY A 295 -3.11 -12.67 27.36
N LYS A 296 -3.80 -13.41 28.24
CA LYS A 296 -4.87 -14.35 27.88
C LYS A 296 -5.91 -13.68 26.97
N VAL A 297 -5.91 -14.00 25.69
CA VAL A 297 -7.12 -13.94 24.84
C VAL A 297 -7.70 -15.34 24.85
N GLY A 298 -8.98 -15.44 25.24
CA GLY A 298 -9.63 -16.69 25.63
C GLY A 298 -9.58 -17.79 24.56
N GLY A 299 -9.41 -19.03 25.04
CA GLY A 299 -9.45 -20.26 24.25
C GLY A 299 -8.12 -21.02 24.30
N THR A 300 -8.10 -22.11 25.06
CA THR A 300 -7.34 -23.38 24.85
C THR A 300 -6.45 -23.40 23.61
N ASP A 301 -5.13 -23.58 23.64
CA ASP A 301 -4.32 -24.54 24.38
C ASP A 301 -2.95 -23.94 24.75
N GLY A 302 -2.11 -24.72 25.44
CA GLY A 302 -0.72 -24.40 25.78
C GLY A 302 0.23 -24.25 24.56
N ASP A 303 -0.22 -23.64 23.48
CA ASP A 303 0.59 -23.38 22.29
C ASP A 303 1.48 -22.15 22.51
N GLU A 304 2.64 -22.39 23.11
CA GLU A 304 3.75 -21.43 23.14
C GLU A 304 4.19 -20.98 21.73
N GLY A 305 3.72 -21.66 20.68
CA GLY A 305 3.93 -21.31 19.28
C GLY A 305 3.52 -19.87 18.94
N GLY A 306 2.47 -19.32 19.55
CA GLY A 306 2.03 -17.94 19.30
C GLY A 306 3.04 -16.85 19.71
N LYS A 307 4.00 -17.17 20.59
CA LYS A 307 4.92 -16.20 21.20
C LYS A 307 6.08 -15.77 20.30
N GLN A 308 6.37 -16.52 19.23
CA GLN A 308 7.54 -16.31 18.35
C GLN A 308 7.16 -15.69 17.00
N SER A 309 6.28 -14.69 16.97
CA SER A 309 5.86 -14.04 15.72
C SER A 309 5.47 -12.58 15.91
N ASP A 310 6.20 -11.68 15.24
CA ASP A 310 5.87 -10.25 15.18
C ASP A 310 4.52 -10.02 14.47
N HIS A 311 4.20 -10.82 13.45
CA HIS A 311 2.92 -10.73 12.74
C HIS A 311 1.73 -11.04 13.66
N LEU A 312 1.83 -12.11 14.46
CA LEU A 312 0.78 -12.44 15.44
C LEU A 312 0.69 -11.40 16.54
N LEU A 313 1.82 -10.85 16.99
CA LEU A 313 1.84 -9.74 17.95
C LEU A 313 1.01 -8.54 17.44
N VAL A 314 1.17 -8.17 16.17
CA VAL A 314 0.39 -7.07 15.58
C VAL A 314 -1.10 -7.40 15.51
N ALA A 315 -1.46 -8.62 15.08
CA ALA A 315 -2.86 -9.05 15.06
C ALA A 315 -3.50 -8.99 16.46
N LEU A 316 -2.74 -9.42 17.47
CA LEU A 316 -3.15 -9.40 18.87
C LEU A 316 -3.29 -7.98 19.42
N ALA A 317 -2.31 -7.11 19.16
CA ALA A 317 -2.35 -5.71 19.55
C ALA A 317 -3.59 -5.01 18.96
N TYR A 318 -3.89 -5.27 17.68
CA TYR A 318 -5.08 -4.75 17.03
C TYR A 318 -6.38 -5.30 17.65
N SER A 319 -6.49 -6.61 17.82
CA SER A 319 -7.68 -7.25 18.40
C SER A 319 -8.00 -6.68 19.79
N ARG A 320 -6.97 -6.53 20.64
CA ARG A 320 -7.11 -5.96 21.98
C ARG A 320 -7.52 -4.49 21.95
N TRP A 321 -6.92 -3.70 21.07
CA TRP A 321 -7.28 -2.29 20.89
C TRP A 321 -8.72 -2.13 20.39
N ALA A 322 -9.13 -2.92 19.38
CA ALA A 322 -10.48 -2.88 18.83
C ALA A 322 -11.53 -3.27 19.88
N LYS A 323 -11.24 -4.28 20.72
CA LYS A 323 -12.10 -4.67 21.84
C LYS A 323 -12.30 -3.53 22.84
N ILE A 324 -11.21 -2.92 23.33
CA ILE A 324 -11.28 -1.81 24.28
C ILE A 324 -11.95 -0.58 23.66
N LEU A 325 -11.66 -0.28 22.39
CA LEU A 325 -12.31 0.80 21.67
C LEU A 325 -13.83 0.61 21.63
N HIS A 326 -14.28 -0.63 21.47
CA HIS A 326 -15.71 -0.95 21.43
C HIS A 326 -16.37 -0.91 22.81
N GLU A 327 -15.77 -1.55 23.82
CA GLU A 327 -16.36 -1.76 25.13
C GLU A 327 -16.24 -0.51 26.03
N GLU A 328 -15.10 0.18 25.96
CA GLU A 328 -14.75 1.28 26.88
C GLU A 328 -14.61 2.64 26.15
N GLY A 329 -14.56 2.64 24.83
CA GLY A 329 -14.53 3.84 24.00
C GLY A 329 -13.13 4.39 23.71
N THR A 330 -13.10 5.52 23.00
CA THR A 330 -11.86 6.10 22.45
C THR A 330 -10.84 6.51 23.51
N LYS A 331 -11.28 6.97 24.69
CA LYS A 331 -10.37 7.39 25.76
C LYS A 331 -9.57 6.22 26.32
N ALA A 332 -10.23 5.10 26.60
CA ALA A 332 -9.61 3.87 27.06
C ALA A 332 -8.68 3.27 25.99
N ALA A 333 -9.11 3.27 24.73
CA ALA A 333 -8.27 2.82 23.61
C ALA A 333 -6.98 3.65 23.46
N ASN A 334 -7.07 4.98 23.63
CA ASN A 334 -5.90 5.85 23.64
C ASN A 334 -4.98 5.60 24.84
N HIS A 335 -5.56 5.30 26.01
CA HIS A 335 -4.79 4.92 27.18
C HIS A 335 -4.02 3.59 26.95
N LEU A 336 -4.68 2.59 26.35
CA LEU A 336 -4.03 1.35 25.94
C LEU A 336 -2.86 1.64 25.00
N CYS A 337 -3.08 2.47 23.97
CA CYS A 337 -2.02 2.83 23.03
C CYS A 337 -0.81 3.43 23.74
N ARG A 338 -1.01 4.32 24.71
CA ARG A 338 0.09 4.89 25.51
C ARG A 338 0.80 3.83 26.35
N SER A 339 0.05 2.94 27.00
CA SER A 339 0.63 1.91 27.87
C SER A 339 1.45 0.85 27.12
N PHE A 340 1.12 0.58 25.85
CA PHE A 340 1.79 -0.43 25.03
C PHE A 340 2.65 0.16 23.90
N PHE A 341 2.96 1.46 23.95
CA PHE A 341 3.75 2.15 22.94
C PHE A 341 3.19 2.01 21.51
N LEU A 342 1.87 2.05 21.37
CA LEU A 342 1.19 1.99 20.08
C LEU A 342 0.81 3.41 19.61
N SER A 343 0.88 3.64 18.31
CA SER A 343 0.38 4.87 17.70
C SER A 343 -1.12 4.79 17.43
N SER A 344 -1.91 5.60 18.15
CA SER A 344 -3.37 5.63 17.98
C SER A 344 -3.80 5.93 16.53
N SER A 345 -3.12 6.87 15.85
CA SER A 345 -3.41 7.18 14.45
C SER A 345 -3.19 5.98 13.53
N VAL A 346 -2.10 5.22 13.75
CA VAL A 346 -1.80 4.01 12.97
C VAL A 346 -2.84 2.92 13.21
N MET A 347 -3.32 2.74 14.44
CA MET A 347 -4.38 1.76 14.73
C MET A 347 -5.67 2.08 13.95
N TYR A 348 -6.06 3.35 13.87
CA TYR A 348 -7.20 3.77 13.06
C TYR A 348 -6.95 3.58 11.56
N THR A 349 -5.73 3.85 11.07
CA THR A 349 -5.36 3.55 9.67
C THR A 349 -5.43 2.05 9.38
N ILE A 350 -4.92 1.20 10.28
CA ILE A 350 -5.01 -0.27 10.16
C ILE A 350 -6.48 -0.70 10.06
N ARG A 351 -7.36 -0.17 10.92
CA ARG A 351 -8.81 -0.44 10.84
C ARG A 351 -9.38 -0.08 9.49
N ASP A 352 -9.07 1.13 9.00
CA ASP A 352 -9.61 1.61 7.74
C ASP A 352 -9.11 0.75 6.55
N MET A 353 -7.85 0.30 6.57
CA MET A 353 -7.30 -0.65 5.58
C MET A 353 -7.92 -2.05 5.69
N ARG A 354 -8.17 -2.56 6.91
CA ARG A 354 -8.85 -3.86 7.10
C ARG A 354 -10.21 -3.85 6.43
N ILE A 355 -10.95 -2.76 6.59
CA ILE A 355 -12.24 -2.57 5.94
C ILE A 355 -12.09 -2.54 4.42
N GLN A 356 -11.14 -1.76 3.88
CA GLN A 356 -10.88 -1.71 2.43
C GLN A 356 -10.56 -3.09 1.86
N PHE A 357 -9.68 -3.86 2.50
CA PHE A 357 -9.35 -5.22 2.07
C PHE A 357 -10.55 -6.17 2.14
N GLY A 358 -11.37 -6.04 3.18
CA GLY A 358 -12.61 -6.79 3.29
C GLY A 358 -13.62 -6.46 2.18
N ASP A 359 -13.73 -5.19 1.79
CA ASP A 359 -14.57 -4.76 0.67
C ASP A 359 -14.06 -5.37 -0.66
N LEU A 360 -12.75 -5.35 -0.91
CA LEU A 360 -12.14 -5.96 -2.10
C LEU A 360 -12.40 -7.48 -2.19
N LEU A 361 -12.34 -8.18 -1.06
CA LEU A 361 -12.68 -9.61 -1.00
C LEU A 361 -14.17 -9.86 -1.26
N ALA A 362 -15.03 -8.91 -0.88
CA ALA A 362 -16.45 -8.99 -1.18
C ALA A 362 -16.74 -8.73 -2.66
N ASP A 363 -16.05 -7.78 -3.29
CA ASP A 363 -16.17 -7.49 -4.72
C ASP A 363 -15.78 -8.69 -5.60
N ILE A 364 -14.82 -9.51 -5.13
CA ILE A 364 -14.42 -10.76 -5.80
C ILE A 364 -15.39 -11.91 -5.51
N GLY A 365 -16.30 -11.74 -4.53
CA GLY A 365 -17.29 -12.75 -4.14
C GLY A 365 -16.79 -13.79 -3.15
N LEU A 366 -15.66 -13.54 -2.46
CA LEU A 366 -15.15 -14.44 -1.41
C LEU A 366 -15.80 -14.18 -0.05
N VAL A 367 -16.32 -12.98 0.17
CA VAL A 367 -16.94 -12.57 1.43
C VAL A 367 -18.29 -11.90 1.13
N ASN A 368 -19.35 -12.30 1.84
CA ASN A 368 -20.67 -11.70 1.65
C ASN A 368 -20.89 -10.58 2.66
N LEU A 369 -20.85 -9.32 2.21
CA LEU A 369 -21.11 -8.17 3.07
C LEU A 369 -22.57 -8.18 3.58
N PRO A 370 -22.82 -7.66 4.80
CA PRO A 370 -24.18 -7.49 5.29
C PRO A 370 -25.00 -6.56 4.37
N THR A 371 -26.21 -6.97 3.99
CA THR A 371 -27.10 -6.32 3.00
C THR A 371 -27.34 -4.82 3.23
N ARG A 372 -27.18 -4.31 4.46
CA ARG A 372 -27.37 -2.89 4.81
C ARG A 372 -26.12 -2.01 4.61
N VAL A 373 -24.97 -2.58 4.26
CA VAL A 373 -23.70 -1.87 4.10
C VAL A 373 -23.38 -1.58 2.63
N SER A 374 -23.98 -2.34 1.70
CA SER A 374 -23.75 -2.26 0.26
C SER A 374 -24.22 -0.94 -0.39
N ILE A 375 -25.00 -0.11 0.31
CA ILE A 375 -25.78 0.99 -0.30
C ILE A 375 -25.14 2.38 -0.13
N PHE A 376 -24.11 2.54 0.73
CA PHE A 376 -23.52 3.87 1.00
C PHE A 376 -22.00 3.82 1.02
N VAL A 377 -21.40 3.73 -0.17
CA VAL A 377 -19.94 3.65 -0.35
C VAL A 377 -19.25 5.01 -0.16
N GLU A 378 -19.96 6.14 -0.27
CA GLU A 378 -19.28 7.44 -0.45
C GLU A 378 -19.23 8.35 0.80
N GLN A 379 -19.92 8.04 1.90
CA GLN A 379 -19.78 8.78 3.17
C GLN A 379 -19.91 7.87 4.39
N ARG A 380 -18.85 7.10 4.68
CA ARG A 380 -18.81 6.25 5.89
C ARG A 380 -18.63 7.11 7.14
N ASP A 381 -19.75 7.39 7.81
CA ASP A 381 -19.78 7.82 9.22
C ASP A 381 -18.88 6.90 10.05
N ARG A 382 -18.15 7.46 11.03
CA ARG A 382 -17.27 6.74 11.96
C ARG A 382 -17.97 5.54 12.58
N LYS A 383 -19.26 5.69 12.91
CA LYS A 383 -20.10 4.63 13.48
C LYS A 383 -20.31 3.44 12.54
N MET A 384 -20.35 3.66 11.23
CA MET A 384 -20.47 2.59 10.24
C MET A 384 -19.15 1.85 10.05
N LYS A 385 -18.02 2.56 10.01
CA LYS A 385 -16.69 1.93 10.01
C LYS A 385 -16.51 0.99 11.20
N ASP A 386 -16.91 1.42 12.40
CA ASP A 386 -16.81 0.61 13.62
C ASP A 386 -17.70 -0.64 13.58
N LYS A 387 -18.89 -0.55 12.96
CA LYS A 387 -19.77 -1.71 12.77
C LYS A 387 -19.18 -2.72 11.80
N LEU A 388 -18.62 -2.23 10.70
CA LEU A 388 -18.08 -3.08 9.65
C LEU A 388 -16.79 -3.78 10.11
N ASP A 389 -15.88 -3.07 10.77
CA ASP A 389 -14.69 -3.70 11.36
C ASP A 389 -15.05 -4.75 12.41
N ARG A 390 -16.08 -4.49 13.24
CA ARG A 390 -16.60 -5.49 14.18
C ARG A 390 -17.13 -6.73 13.46
N TRP A 391 -17.84 -6.54 12.34
CA TRP A 391 -18.35 -7.65 11.54
C TRP A 391 -17.22 -8.49 10.93
N PHE A 392 -16.18 -7.85 10.41
CA PHE A 392 -14.98 -8.57 9.95
C PHE A 392 -14.23 -9.29 11.08
N ALA A 393 -14.38 -8.84 12.32
CA ALA A 393 -13.78 -9.45 13.51
C ALA A 393 -14.67 -10.50 14.20
N ASP A 394 -15.91 -10.69 13.75
CA ASP A 394 -16.88 -11.58 14.37
C ASP A 394 -16.49 -13.05 14.14
N ALA A 395 -16.27 -13.76 15.24
CA ALA A 395 -15.87 -15.18 15.24
C ALA A 395 -16.99 -16.12 14.77
N SER A 396 -18.25 -15.67 14.76
CA SER A 396 -19.37 -16.46 14.24
C SER A 396 -19.41 -16.53 12.71
N GLN A 397 -18.66 -15.67 12.02
CA GLN A 397 -18.60 -15.65 10.56
C GLN A 397 -17.81 -16.87 10.03
N PRO A 398 -18.23 -17.48 8.91
CA PRO A 398 -17.57 -18.67 8.36
C PRO A 398 -16.11 -18.40 8.01
N PHE A 399 -15.79 -17.19 7.54
CA PHE A 399 -14.43 -16.76 7.22
C PHE A 399 -13.54 -16.47 8.44
N ASN A 400 -14.03 -16.71 9.68
CA ASN A 400 -13.28 -16.52 10.93
C ASN A 400 -13.25 -17.76 11.85
N MET A 401 -13.77 -18.90 11.41
CA MET A 401 -13.84 -20.15 12.18
C MET A 401 -12.51 -20.56 12.83
N TYR A 402 -11.39 -20.32 12.14
CA TYR A 402 -10.04 -20.71 12.55
C TYR A 402 -9.16 -19.53 12.95
N SER A 403 -9.72 -18.33 13.15
CA SER A 403 -8.97 -17.11 13.51
C SER A 403 -8.16 -17.23 14.80
N HIS A 404 -8.55 -18.12 15.72
CA HIS A 404 -7.84 -18.36 16.98
C HIS A 404 -6.67 -19.35 16.85
N HIS A 405 -6.58 -20.09 15.74
CA HIS A 405 -5.54 -21.10 15.54
C HIS A 405 -4.27 -20.47 14.96
N SER A 406 -3.30 -20.19 15.85
CA SER A 406 -1.98 -19.60 15.53
C SER A 406 -1.30 -20.30 14.34
N SER A 407 -1.39 -21.63 14.26
CA SER A 407 -0.75 -22.46 13.23
C SER A 407 -1.30 -22.19 11.83
N ILE A 408 -2.62 -22.02 11.70
CA ILE A 408 -3.27 -21.72 10.42
C ILE A 408 -2.91 -20.31 9.97
N VAL A 409 -2.96 -19.34 10.89
CA VAL A 409 -2.55 -17.95 10.60
C VAL A 409 -1.09 -17.91 10.15
N LYS A 410 -0.18 -18.62 10.82
CA LYS A 410 1.23 -18.73 10.42
C LYS A 410 1.41 -19.37 9.05
N ALA A 411 0.64 -20.41 8.73
CA ALA A 411 0.70 -21.05 7.42
C ALA A 411 0.33 -20.08 6.29
N ILE A 412 -0.67 -19.21 6.51
CA ILE A 412 -1.09 -18.22 5.51
C ILE A 412 -0.08 -17.08 5.39
N VAL A 413 0.46 -16.60 6.52
CA VAL A 413 1.55 -15.63 6.50
C VAL A 413 2.76 -16.20 5.76
N CYS A 414 3.12 -17.46 6.01
CA CYS A 414 4.15 -18.15 5.26
C CYS A 414 3.83 -18.21 3.76
N ALA A 415 2.60 -18.56 3.38
CA ALA A 415 2.21 -18.65 1.98
C ALA A 415 2.27 -17.32 1.23
N GLY A 416 2.03 -16.19 1.92
CA GLY A 416 2.18 -14.85 1.37
C GLY A 416 3.61 -14.36 1.30
N LEU A 417 4.41 -14.62 2.34
CA LEU A 417 5.80 -14.14 2.44
C LEU A 417 6.81 -15.04 1.72
N TYR A 418 6.43 -16.29 1.40
CA TYR A 418 7.25 -17.18 0.59
C TYR A 418 7.58 -16.51 -0.76
N PRO A 419 8.86 -16.54 -1.21
CA PRO A 419 9.95 -17.39 -0.75
C PRO A 419 10.92 -16.78 0.27
N ASN A 420 10.55 -15.69 0.95
CA ASN A 420 11.41 -15.05 1.95
C ASN A 420 11.47 -15.89 3.24
N VAL A 421 12.39 -16.86 3.24
CA VAL A 421 12.56 -17.85 4.32
C VAL A 421 14.01 -17.83 4.80
N ALA A 422 14.20 -17.76 6.11
CA ALA A 422 15.49 -18.00 6.76
C ALA A 422 15.43 -19.34 7.51
N ALA A 423 16.53 -20.09 7.49
CA ALA A 423 16.63 -21.40 8.13
C ALA A 423 17.89 -21.50 9.00
N THR A 424 17.84 -22.29 10.06
CA THR A 424 19.05 -22.69 10.81
C THR A 424 19.79 -23.82 10.07
N GLU A 425 21.00 -24.17 10.53
CA GLU A 425 21.76 -25.30 9.97
C GLU A 425 20.94 -26.61 9.99
N GLU A 426 20.17 -26.85 11.04
CA GLU A 426 19.28 -28.02 11.14
C GLU A 426 18.18 -28.00 10.05
N GLY A 427 17.63 -26.81 9.75
CA GLY A 427 16.61 -26.64 8.71
C GLY A 427 17.16 -26.82 7.30
N ILE A 428 18.46 -26.55 7.09
CA ILE A 428 19.14 -26.72 5.80
C ILE A 428 19.59 -28.17 5.62
N ALA A 429 20.17 -28.80 6.65
CA ALA A 429 20.74 -30.14 6.59
C ALA A 429 19.71 -31.28 6.77
N GLY A 430 18.49 -30.95 7.24
CA GLY A 430 17.42 -31.90 7.56
C GLY A 430 16.99 -32.90 6.47
N PRO A 431 17.03 -32.61 5.16
CA PRO A 431 16.73 -33.62 4.14
C PRO A 431 17.94 -34.50 3.76
N ALA A 432 19.15 -34.21 4.24
CA ALA A 432 20.38 -34.88 3.80
C ALA A 432 20.99 -35.85 4.83
N GLN A 433 20.46 -35.92 6.07
CA GLN A 433 20.97 -36.82 7.11
C GLN A 433 20.02 -37.97 7.43
N GLY A 434 19.82 -38.85 6.46
CA GLY A 434 19.79 -40.27 6.78
C GLY A 434 21.22 -40.69 7.10
N SER A 435 21.50 -41.06 8.35
CA SER A 435 22.79 -41.58 8.83
C SER A 435 23.92 -40.55 9.02
N THR A 436 24.04 -39.99 10.23
CA THR A 436 25.11 -40.30 11.20
C THR A 436 25.05 -39.30 12.35
N ARG A 437 24.72 -39.79 13.56
CA ARG A 437 25.00 -39.09 14.80
C ARG A 437 26.49 -39.22 15.11
N SER A 438 27.16 -38.11 15.38
CA SER A 438 28.19 -38.08 16.44
C SER A 438 28.16 -36.72 17.11
N SER A 439 27.53 -36.72 18.29
CA SER A 439 27.62 -35.69 19.30
C SER A 439 29.07 -35.49 19.71
N SER A 440 29.65 -34.33 19.38
CA SER A 440 30.86 -33.83 20.04
C SER A 440 30.46 -32.80 21.09
N SER A 441 30.53 -33.24 22.34
CA SER A 441 30.48 -32.43 23.55
C SER A 441 31.60 -31.40 23.57
N GLY A 442 31.26 -30.14 23.34
CA GLY A 442 32.06 -28.96 23.66
C GLY A 442 31.19 -28.00 24.47
N ILE A 443 31.78 -27.36 25.47
CA ILE A 443 31.12 -26.41 26.38
C ILE A 443 30.63 -25.22 25.54
N ALA A 444 29.39 -25.29 25.06
CA ALA A 444 28.76 -24.21 24.32
C ALA A 444 28.14 -23.21 25.31
N ILE A 445 28.79 -22.05 25.44
CA ILE A 445 28.06 -20.83 25.77
C ILE A 445 26.87 -20.80 24.82
N LYS A 446 25.64 -20.68 25.34
CA LYS A 446 24.38 -20.76 24.55
C LYS A 446 24.31 -19.54 23.62
N GLU A 447 25.11 -19.54 22.56
CA GLU A 447 25.16 -18.55 21.49
C GLU A 447 23.84 -18.60 20.73
N GLN A 448 23.39 -17.44 20.25
CA GLN A 448 22.14 -17.34 19.50
C GLN A 448 22.20 -18.24 18.25
N PRO A 449 21.08 -18.86 17.83
CA PRO A 449 21.08 -19.68 16.63
C PRO A 449 21.44 -18.84 15.41
N LEU A 450 22.39 -19.33 14.61
CA LEU A 450 22.77 -18.75 13.32
C LEU A 450 21.64 -19.00 12.30
N TRP A 451 21.25 -17.95 11.59
CA TRP A 451 20.22 -17.99 10.57
C TRP A 451 20.81 -17.76 9.18
N PHE A 452 20.27 -18.45 8.19
CA PHE A 452 20.72 -18.37 6.81
C PHE A 452 19.54 -18.11 5.87
N ASP A 453 19.72 -17.14 4.99
CA ASP A 453 18.86 -16.89 3.82
C ASP A 453 19.63 -17.34 2.57
N GLY A 454 19.29 -18.53 2.08
CA GLY A 454 20.05 -19.24 1.06
C GLY A 454 21.47 -19.56 1.56
N ARG A 455 22.48 -18.86 1.01
CA ARG A 455 23.90 -19.03 1.39
C ARG A 455 24.43 -17.93 2.30
N ARG A 456 23.59 -16.93 2.64
CA ARG A 456 24.02 -15.76 3.40
C ARG A 456 23.56 -15.87 4.84
N GLU A 457 24.48 -15.68 5.77
CA GLU A 457 24.16 -15.51 7.18
C GLU A 457 23.34 -14.23 7.39
N VAL A 458 22.33 -14.31 8.25
CA VAL A 458 21.42 -13.20 8.58
C VAL A 458 21.16 -13.17 10.09
N HIS A 459 20.84 -11.99 10.60
CA HIS A 459 20.56 -11.78 12.01
C HIS A 459 19.14 -11.23 12.20
N ILE A 460 18.50 -11.60 13.30
CA ILE A 460 17.18 -11.08 13.66
C ILE A 460 17.34 -9.63 14.14
N HIS A 461 16.57 -8.72 13.56
CA HIS A 461 16.64 -7.31 13.92
C HIS A 461 16.28 -7.09 15.41
N PRO A 462 16.98 -6.20 16.15
CA PRO A 462 16.75 -5.98 17.58
C PRO A 462 15.38 -5.41 17.98
N SER A 463 14.52 -5.10 17.03
CA SER A 463 13.12 -4.67 17.26
C SER A 463 12.13 -5.82 17.17
N SER A 464 12.55 -6.99 16.67
CA SER A 464 11.70 -8.19 16.64
C SER A 464 11.59 -8.79 18.04
N VAL A 465 10.42 -9.34 18.34
CA VAL A 465 10.20 -10.14 19.57
C VAL A 465 11.11 -11.36 19.63
N ASN A 466 11.60 -11.83 18.49
CA ASN A 466 12.47 -12.98 18.38
C ASN A 466 13.96 -12.65 18.61
N SER A 467 14.32 -11.38 18.79
CA SER A 467 15.73 -10.94 18.90
C SER A 467 16.44 -11.45 20.16
N SER A 468 15.70 -11.66 21.25
CA SER A 468 16.23 -12.16 22.54
C SER A 468 15.93 -13.64 22.78
N VAL A 469 15.28 -14.30 21.83
CA VAL A 469 14.87 -15.70 21.93
C VAL A 469 16.08 -16.60 21.69
N LYS A 470 16.36 -17.49 22.63
CA LYS A 470 17.50 -18.42 22.57
C LYS A 470 17.15 -19.77 21.95
N GLU A 471 15.88 -20.13 21.93
CA GLU A 471 15.41 -21.45 21.51
C GLU A 471 14.16 -21.30 20.65
N PHE A 472 14.22 -21.80 19.41
CA PHE A 472 13.14 -21.74 18.46
C PHE A 472 12.51 -23.12 18.32
N ARG A 473 11.17 -23.17 18.26
CA ARG A 473 10.46 -24.44 18.12
C ARG A 473 10.66 -25.09 16.74
N HIS A 474 10.90 -24.26 15.73
CA HIS A 474 11.07 -24.72 14.35
C HIS A 474 12.33 -24.08 13.75
N PRO A 475 13.05 -24.79 12.87
CA PRO A 475 14.30 -24.31 12.28
C PRO A 475 14.08 -23.35 11.11
N PHE A 476 12.88 -22.77 10.97
CA PHE A 476 12.49 -21.90 9.86
C PHE A 476 11.81 -20.62 10.37
N LEU A 477 12.13 -19.50 9.72
CA LEU A 477 11.49 -18.21 9.88
C LEU A 477 11.07 -17.66 8.53
N VAL A 478 9.96 -16.93 8.50
CA VAL A 478 9.54 -16.13 7.35
C VAL A 478 9.65 -14.66 7.68
N PHE A 479 10.09 -13.85 6.73
CA PHE A 479 10.32 -12.43 6.93
C PHE A 479 9.81 -11.58 5.76
N LEU A 480 9.49 -10.32 6.05
CA LEU A 480 9.08 -9.36 5.02
C LEU A 480 10.26 -8.56 4.48
N GLU A 481 11.04 -8.00 5.41
CA GLU A 481 12.10 -7.04 5.13
C GLU A 481 13.44 -7.59 5.61
N LYS A 482 14.50 -7.30 4.86
CA LYS A 482 15.88 -7.68 5.21
C LYS A 482 16.82 -6.51 4.93
N SER A 483 17.33 -5.88 5.98
CA SER A 483 18.37 -4.86 5.84
C SER A 483 19.74 -5.49 5.61
N VAL A 484 20.55 -4.87 4.72
CA VAL A 484 21.93 -5.30 4.42
C VAL A 484 22.94 -4.68 5.37
#